data_AF-A0A0D7NFD9-F1
#
_entry.id   AF-A0A0D7NFD9-F1
#
_cell.length_a   1.000
_cell.length_b   1.000
_cell.length_c   1.000
_cell.angle_alpha   90.00
_cell.angle_beta   90.00
_cell.angle_gamma   90.00
#
_symmetry.space_group_name_H-M   'P 1'
#
loop_
_entity.id
_entity.type
_entity.pdbx_description
1 polymer ?
#
loop_
_entity_poly.entity_id
_entity_poly.type
_entity_poly.pdbx_seq_one_letter_code
_entity_poly.pdbx_strand_id
1 'polypeptide(L)' 'MAKRIMICAGIDTGKHKLDVALDGSSERIQVENTPEGYTELLEWLQRHKVKRVGIEASGGYEQAVVAELRRKRLVVV' A
#
# COMPACT_ATOMS: atom_id res chain seq x y z
N MET A 1 3.18 25.68 -4.49
CA MET A 1 3.21 24.24 -4.84
C MET A 1 4.27 23.56 -3.98
N ALA A 2 3.87 22.76 -3.00
CA ALA A 2 4.82 22.05 -2.15
C ALA A 2 5.55 21.00 -2.99
N LYS A 3 6.89 21.11 -3.08
CA LYS A 3 7.70 20.08 -3.74
C LYS A 3 7.56 18.81 -2.91
N ARG A 4 6.87 17.80 -3.44
CA ARG A 4 6.66 16.55 -2.73
C ARG A 4 7.96 15.75 -2.75
N ILE A 5 8.67 15.76 -1.62
CA ILE A 5 9.99 15.12 -1.48
C ILE A 5 9.86 13.58 -1.42
N MET A 6 8.66 13.07 -1.14
CA MET A 6 8.38 11.64 -0.97
C MET A 6 7.00 11.26 -1.53
N ILE A 7 6.94 10.18 -2.31
CA ILE A 7 5.69 9.60 -2.79
C ILE A 7 5.16 8.65 -1.71
N CYS A 8 3.90 8.84 -1.34
CA CYS A 8 3.20 8.05 -0.35
C CYS A 8 2.00 7.37 -1.00
N ALA A 9 1.59 6.22 -0.45
CA ALA A 9 0.33 5.57 -0.78
C ALA A 9 -0.52 5.38 0.49
N GLY A 10 -1.84 5.38 0.34
CA GLY A 10 -2.78 4.92 1.37
C GLY A 10 -3.32 3.54 0.98
N ILE A 11 -3.48 2.66 1.96
CA ILE A 11 -4.13 1.35 1.82
C ILE A 11 -5.33 1.31 2.76
N ASP A 12 -6.51 1.10 2.19
CA ASP A 12 -7.71 0.71 2.93
C ASP A 12 -7.81 -0.82 2.95
N THR A 13 -7.97 -1.41 4.14
CA THR A 13 -7.93 -2.86 4.33
C THR A 13 -9.32 -3.44 4.50
N GLY A 14 -9.74 -4.21 3.51
CA GLY A 14 -10.93 -5.05 3.57
C GLY A 14 -10.59 -6.52 3.84
N LYS A 15 -11.60 -7.28 4.27
CA LYS A 15 -11.47 -8.74 4.49
C LYS A 15 -10.97 -9.49 3.26
N HIS A 16 -11.39 -9.07 2.08
CA HIS A 16 -11.10 -9.77 0.81
C HIS A 16 -10.26 -8.96 -0.16
N LYS A 17 -10.19 -7.64 0.03
CA LYS A 17 -9.57 -6.72 -0.92
C LYS A 17 -8.81 -5.62 -0.21
N LEU A 18 -7.80 -5.09 -0.88
CA LEU A 18 -7.03 -3.93 -0.46
C LEU A 18 -7.18 -2.85 -1.53
N ASP A 19 -7.67 -1.69 -1.12
CA ASP A 19 -7.81 -0.53 -1.98
C ASP A 19 -6.63 0.41 -1.75
N VAL A 20 -5.84 0.68 -2.80
CA VAL A 20 -4.58 1.42 -2.68
C VAL A 20 -4.60 2.63 -3.59
N ALA A 21 -4.23 3.78 -3.04
CA ALA A 21 -4.21 5.05 -3.77
C ALA A 21 -2.88 5.78 -3.55
N LEU A 22 -2.36 6.42 -4.59
CA LEU A 22 -1.22 7.32 -4.48
C LEU A 22 -1.67 8.68 -3.97
N ASP A 23 -0.95 9.23 -3.00
CA ASP A 23 -1.21 10.57 -2.52
C ASP A 23 -0.75 11.62 -3.55
N GLY A 24 -1.68 12.49 -3.95
CA GLY A 24 -1.44 13.55 -4.94
C GLY A 24 -1.56 13.08 -6.38
N SER A 25 -2.04 11.85 -6.62
CA SER A 25 -2.34 11.31 -7.95
C SER A 25 -3.73 10.66 -7.98
N SER A 26 -4.32 10.55 -9.15
CA SER A 26 -5.55 9.77 -9.38
C SER A 26 -5.29 8.28 -9.56
N GLU A 27 -4.02 7.85 -9.47
CA GLU A 27 -3.62 6.46 -9.60
C GLU A 27 -4.03 5.64 -8.38
N ARG A 28 -4.73 4.54 -8.65
CA ARG A 28 -5.22 3.59 -7.67
C ARG A 28 -5.21 2.19 -8.23
N ILE A 29 -5.08 1.21 -7.36
CA ILE A 29 -5.19 -0.21 -7.66
C ILE A 29 -6.02 -0.87 -6.57
N GLN A 30 -6.80 -1.88 -6.94
CA GLN A 30 -7.46 -2.76 -6.00
C GLN A 30 -6.89 -4.16 -6.20
N VAL A 31 -6.36 -4.75 -5.14
CA VAL A 31 -5.83 -6.12 -5.15
C VAL A 31 -6.60 -6.99 -4.16
N GLU A 32 -6.51 -8.31 -4.31
CA GLU A 32 -7.04 -9.23 -3.31
C GLU A 32 -6.20 -9.21 -2.04
N ASN A 33 -6.83 -9.45 -0.89
CA ASN A 33 -6.14 -9.59 0.40
C ASN A 33 -5.56 -11.00 0.54
N THR A 34 -4.67 -11.35 -0.39
CA THR A 34 -4.01 -12.66 -0.52
C THR A 34 -2.52 -12.47 -0.83
N PRO A 35 -1.67 -13.48 -0.63
CA PRO A 35 -0.25 -13.40 -0.96
C PRO A 35 0.04 -12.99 -2.42
N GLU A 36 -0.79 -13.43 -3.35
CA GLU A 36 -0.72 -13.07 -4.76
C GLU A 36 -1.01 -11.57 -4.95
N GLY A 37 -2.08 -11.08 -4.33
CA GLY A 37 -2.44 -9.66 -4.34
C GLY A 37 -1.39 -8.77 -3.68
N TYR A 38 -0.70 -9.26 -2.63
CA TYR A 38 0.42 -8.52 -2.02
C TYR A 38 1.61 -8.38 -2.97
N THR A 39 1.86 -9.38 -3.81
CA THR A 39 2.93 -9.32 -4.81
C THR A 39 2.61 -8.26 -5.85
N GLU A 40 1.39 -8.24 -6.37
CA GLU A 40 0.92 -7.22 -7.32
C GLU A 40 0.98 -5.82 -6.71
N LEU A 41 0.52 -5.67 -5.45
CA LEU A 41 0.63 -4.43 -4.70
C LEU A 41 2.08 -3.94 -4.61
N LEU A 42 3.01 -4.82 -4.24
CA LEU A 42 4.42 -4.48 -4.09
C LEU A 42 5.06 -4.03 -5.41
N GLU A 43 4.75 -4.71 -6.51
CA GLU A 43 5.21 -4.32 -7.85
C GLU A 43 4.68 -2.94 -8.23
N TRP A 44 3.40 -2.69 -7.97
CA TRP A 44 2.78 -1.41 -8.22
C TRP A 44 3.42 -0.29 -7.37
N LEU A 45 3.65 -0.52 -6.07
CA LEU A 45 4.31 0.45 -5.19
C LEU A 45 5.75 0.77 -5.65
N GLN A 46 6.50 -0.26 -6.09
CA GLN A 46 7.85 -0.08 -6.62
C GLN A 46 7.87 0.71 -7.93
N ARG A 47 6.94 0.40 -8.85
CA ARG A 47 6.79 1.10 -10.12
C ARG A 47 6.57 2.60 -9.92
N HIS A 48 5.79 2.98 -8.91
CA HIS A 48 5.51 4.38 -8.56
C HIS A 48 6.51 4.98 -7.57
N LYS A 49 7.59 4.26 -7.23
CA LYS A 49 8.64 4.71 -6.30
C LYS A 49 8.09 5.15 -4.94
N VAL A 50 7.02 4.49 -4.48
CA VAL A 50 6.45 4.73 -3.16
C VAL A 50 7.46 4.31 -2.10
N LYS A 51 7.68 5.19 -1.12
CA LYS A 51 8.60 4.89 -0.01
C LYS A 51 7.88 4.73 1.34
N ARG A 52 6.66 5.26 1.44
CA ARG A 52 5.85 5.24 2.66
C ARG A 52 4.42 4.90 2.33
N VAL A 53 3.83 4.06 3.16
CA VAL A 53 2.46 3.58 3.01
C VAL A 53 1.73 3.84 4.31
N GLY A 54 0.60 4.54 4.26
CA GLY A 54 -0.34 4.62 5.36
C GLY A 54 -1.34 3.48 5.24
N ILE A 55 -1.68 2.81 6.35
CA ILE A 55 -2.65 1.71 6.33
C ILE A 55 -3.81 1.98 7.28
N GLU A 56 -5.03 1.91 6.77
CA GLU A 56 -6.24 1.95 7.57
C GLU A 56 -6.57 0.54 8.04
N ALA A 57 -6.23 0.26 9.30
CA ALA A 57 -6.40 -1.04 9.94
C ALA A 57 -7.85 -1.24 10.40
N SER A 58 -8.53 -2.25 9.84
CA SER A 58 -9.89 -2.61 10.25
C SER A 58 -9.97 -4.09 10.64
N GLY A 59 -9.83 -4.38 11.94
CA GLY A 59 -10.12 -5.71 12.48
C GLY A 59 -9.03 -6.78 12.30
N GLY A 60 -7.79 -6.41 12.01
CA GLY A 60 -6.63 -7.31 12.02
C GLY A 60 -6.28 -7.95 10.67
N TYR A 61 -7.07 -7.71 9.62
CA TYR A 61 -6.80 -8.20 8.27
C TYR A 61 -5.56 -7.56 7.63
N GLU A 62 -5.10 -6.45 8.18
CA GLU A 62 -3.92 -5.72 7.74
C GLU A 62 -2.60 -6.43 8.11
N GLN A 63 -2.60 -7.32 9.11
CA GLN A 63 -1.34 -7.84 9.67
C GLN A 63 -0.45 -8.53 8.63
N ALA A 64 -1.05 -9.34 7.75
CA ALA A 64 -0.33 -10.07 6.71
C ALA A 64 0.28 -9.13 5.67
N VAL A 65 -0.47 -8.14 5.18
CA VAL A 65 0.05 -7.15 4.23
C VAL A 65 1.10 -6.24 4.87
N VAL A 66 0.92 -5.83 6.13
CA VAL A 66 1.93 -5.03 6.87
C VAL A 66 3.25 -5.79 6.99
N ALA A 67 3.20 -7.09 7.29
CA ALA A 67 4.38 -7.93 7.37
C ALA A 67 5.13 -7.97 6.03
N GLU A 68 4.43 -8.17 4.91
CA GLU A 68 5.04 -8.17 3.58
C GLU A 68 5.63 -6.83 3.18
N LEU A 69 4.92 -5.72 3.42
CA LEU A 69 5.42 -4.37 3.15
C LEU A 69 6.70 -4.09 3.94
N ARG A 70 6.75 -4.47 5.21
CA ARG A 70 7.94 -4.31 6.07
C ARG A 70 9.10 -5.20 5.62
N ARG A 71 8.84 -6.44 5.18
CA ARG A 71 9.88 -7.32 4.59
C ARG A 71 10.54 -6.69 3.37
N LYS A 72 9.79 -5.90 2.60
CA LYS A 72 10.31 -5.14 1.45
C LYS A 72 10.89 -3.77 1.81
N ARG A 73 11.07 -3.49 3.10
CA ARG A 73 11.64 -2.24 3.65
C ARG A 73 10.83 -0.98 3.32
N LEU A 74 9.53 -1.14 3.07
CA LEU A 74 8.62 0.01 3.00
C LEU A 74 8.30 0.50 4.41
N VAL A 75 8.22 1.82 4.57
CA VAL A 75 7.78 2.43 5.83
C VAL A 75 6.26 2.33 5.87
N VAL A 76 5.73 1.55 6.81
CA VAL A 76 4.29 1.44 7.08
C VAL A 76 3.96 2.26 8.31
N VAL A 77 3.00 3.19 8.19
CA VAL A 77 2.56 4.09 9.26
C VAL A 77 1.06 4.05 9.52
#